data_AF-A0A6P5T1U1-F1
#
_entry.id   AF-A0A6P5T1U1-F1
#
_cell.length_a   1.000
_cell.length_b   1.000
_cell.length_c   1.000
_cell.angle_alpha   90.00
_cell.angle_beta   90.00
_cell.angle_gamma   90.00
#
_symmetry.space_group_name_H-M   'P 1'
#
loop_
_entity.id
_entity.type
_entity.pdbx_description
1 polymer ?
#
loop_
_entity_poly.entity_id
_entity_poly.type
_entity_poly.pdbx_seq_one_letter_code
_entity_poly.pdbx_strand_id
1 'polypeptide(L)'
;MMEPDKFPILVPKKMHNMKCYAYIAAFAVFQTLITLAFGLFPMPTETPTVRARSVAIQDYCASDEPFFNITLVAEVAVRNKNFGHFRFDPSRANVTYGGVIVGNGDITKARASARKTRIMNVTIEVRSAGVLLDGARLSNELKLK
;
A
#
# COMPACT_ATOMS: atom_id res chain seq x y z
N MET A 1 -83.78 -21.71 19.71
CA MET A 1 -82.89 -21.44 20.87
C MET A 1 -81.51 -21.98 20.51
N MET A 2 -80.47 -21.16 20.72
CA MET A 2 -79.11 -21.29 20.20
C MET A 2 -78.33 -22.49 20.76
N GLU A 3 -77.57 -23.16 19.88
CA GLU A 3 -76.53 -24.12 20.22
C GLU A 3 -75.20 -23.37 20.41
N PRO A 4 -74.52 -23.47 21.57
CA PRO A 4 -73.33 -22.67 21.85
C PRO A 4 -72.10 -23.24 21.11
N ASP A 5 -71.68 -22.49 20.10
CA ASP A 5 -70.30 -22.08 19.82
C ASP A 5 -69.21 -23.18 19.94
N LYS A 6 -69.05 -23.95 18.86
CA LYS A 6 -67.77 -24.63 18.59
C LYS A 6 -66.70 -23.59 18.30
N PHE A 7 -65.90 -23.20 19.30
CA PHE A 7 -64.68 -22.45 19.06
C PHE A 7 -63.67 -23.34 18.32
N PRO A 8 -63.25 -23.00 17.09
CA PRO A 8 -62.16 -23.71 16.44
C PRO A 8 -60.86 -23.34 17.17
N ILE A 9 -60.31 -24.29 17.91
CA ILE A 9 -58.97 -24.16 18.48
C ILE A 9 -58.01 -24.05 17.31
N LEU A 10 -57.46 -22.85 17.10
CA LEU A 10 -56.49 -22.57 16.06
C LEU A 10 -55.15 -23.18 16.49
N VAL A 11 -54.99 -24.48 16.27
CA VAL A 11 -53.70 -25.17 16.46
C VAL A 11 -52.71 -24.52 15.50
N PRO A 12 -51.62 -23.88 15.98
CA PRO A 12 -50.65 -23.30 15.08
C PRO A 12 -50.02 -24.44 14.29
N LYS A 13 -50.39 -24.53 13.01
CA LYS A 13 -49.81 -25.48 12.07
C LYS A 13 -48.39 -25.02 11.78
N LYS A 14 -47.47 -25.28 12.71
CA LYS A 14 -46.03 -25.14 12.49
C LYS A 14 -45.58 -26.32 11.63
N MET A 15 -45.96 -26.28 10.36
CA MET A 15 -45.43 -27.19 9.35
C MET A 15 -43.94 -26.93 9.23
N HIS A 16 -43.23 -27.88 9.79
CA HIS A 16 -41.85 -27.77 10.15
C HIS A 16 -41.01 -27.97 8.90
N ASN A 17 -40.38 -26.89 8.42
CA ASN A 17 -39.23 -26.98 7.55
C ASN A 17 -38.01 -27.39 8.41
N MET A 18 -38.13 -28.54 9.07
CA MET A 18 -37.14 -29.16 9.95
C MET A 18 -35.77 -29.26 9.30
N LYS A 19 -35.81 -29.61 8.01
CA LYS A 19 -34.64 -29.70 7.14
C LYS A 19 -33.96 -28.35 6.98
N CYS A 20 -34.72 -27.25 6.86
CA CYS A 20 -34.17 -25.90 6.71
C CYS A 20 -33.46 -25.42 7.98
N TYR A 21 -34.06 -25.66 9.16
CA TYR A 21 -33.40 -25.38 10.43
C TYR A 21 -32.15 -26.23 10.65
N ALA A 22 -32.20 -27.51 10.27
CA ALA A 22 -31.03 -28.39 10.30
C ALA A 22 -29.91 -27.87 9.38
N TYR A 23 -30.25 -27.41 8.16
CA TYR A 23 -29.29 -26.79 7.25
C TYR A 23 -28.68 -25.50 7.81
N ILE A 24 -29.49 -24.62 8.42
CA ILE A 24 -29.00 -23.38 9.05
C ILE A 24 -28.06 -23.71 10.21
N ALA A 25 -28.43 -24.67 11.06
CA ALA A 25 -27.58 -25.11 12.17
C ALA A 25 -26.26 -25.72 11.68
N ALA A 26 -26.31 -26.58 10.66
CA ALA A 26 -25.11 -27.16 10.04
C ALA A 26 -24.22 -26.08 9.40
N PHE A 27 -24.82 -25.10 8.71
CA PHE A 27 -24.10 -23.98 8.12
C PHE A 27 -23.42 -23.12 9.20
N ALA A 28 -24.10 -22.86 10.32
CA ALA A 28 -23.51 -22.12 11.44
C ALA A 28 -22.29 -22.85 12.03
N VAL A 29 -22.38 -24.16 12.26
CA VAL A 29 -21.26 -24.98 12.75
C VAL A 29 -20.12 -25.03 11.73
N PHE A 30 -20.43 -25.13 10.44
CA PHE A 30 -19.41 -25.09 9.40
C PHE A 30 -18.70 -23.72 9.34
N GLN A 31 -19.47 -22.65 9.45
CA GLN A 31 -18.94 -21.28 9.44
C GLN A 31 -18.03 -21.01 10.65
N THR A 32 -18.33 -21.56 11.83
CA THR A 32 -17.45 -21.41 13.01
C THR A 32 -16.13 -22.14 12.81
N LEU A 33 -16.13 -23.34 12.22
CA LEU A 33 -14.89 -24.07 11.89
C LEU A 33 -14.02 -23.29 10.89
N ILE A 34 -14.62 -22.72 9.83
CA ILE A 34 -13.91 -21.87 8.87
C ILE A 34 -13.33 -20.65 9.57
N THR A 35 -14.13 -19.94 10.37
CA THR A 35 -13.71 -18.70 11.03
C THR A 35 -12.58 -18.97 12.02
N LEU A 36 -12.67 -20.07 12.77
CA LEU A 36 -11.61 -20.51 13.69
C LEU A 36 -10.32 -20.85 12.95
N ALA A 37 -10.41 -21.59 11.83
CA ALA A 37 -9.26 -21.89 11.00
C ALA A 37 -8.61 -20.61 10.42
N PHE A 38 -9.41 -19.67 9.90
CA PHE A 38 -8.90 -18.40 9.38
C PHE A 38 -8.29 -17.51 10.47
N GLY A 39 -8.79 -17.56 11.70
CA GLY A 39 -8.23 -16.84 12.84
C GLY A 39 -6.91 -17.44 13.33
N LEU A 40 -6.74 -18.76 13.22
CA LEU A 40 -5.51 -19.46 13.61
C LEU A 40 -4.40 -19.41 12.57
N PHE A 41 -4.73 -19.17 11.29
CA PHE A 41 -3.73 -19.00 10.24
C PHE A 41 -3.33 -17.53 10.13
N PRO A 42 -2.16 -17.12 10.66
CA PRO A 42 -1.64 -15.79 10.39
C PRO A 42 -1.37 -15.68 8.88
N MET A 43 -2.27 -15.01 8.16
CA MET A 43 -2.02 -14.60 6.79
C MET A 43 -0.72 -13.77 6.80
N PRO A 44 0.33 -14.19 6.07
CA PRO A 44 1.58 -13.44 6.05
C PRO A 44 1.32 -12.03 5.55
N THR A 45 1.62 -11.03 6.39
CA THR A 45 1.65 -9.64 5.95
C THR A 45 2.93 -9.43 5.16
N GLU A 46 2.83 -9.57 3.85
CA GLU A 46 3.90 -9.29 2.91
C GLU A 46 4.30 -7.82 2.99
N THR A 47 5.59 -7.54 3.17
CA THR A 47 6.11 -6.18 3.06
C THR A 47 5.87 -5.67 1.63
N PRO A 48 5.31 -4.46 1.46
CA PRO A 48 5.03 -3.93 0.13
C PRO A 48 6.34 -3.73 -0.64
N THR A 49 6.32 -4.09 -1.91
CA THR A 49 7.49 -3.95 -2.77
C THR A 49 7.51 -2.55 -3.37
N VAL A 50 8.58 -1.80 -3.12
CA VAL A 50 8.82 -0.48 -3.72
C VAL A 50 9.69 -0.64 -4.96
N ARG A 51 9.32 -0.01 -6.07
CA ARG A 51 10.10 -0.01 -7.32
C ARG A 51 10.13 1.40 -7.90
N ALA A 52 11.29 1.84 -8.37
CA ALA A 52 11.38 2.98 -9.28
C ALA A 52 11.00 2.50 -10.69
N ARG A 53 10.02 3.15 -11.32
CA ARG A 53 9.55 2.81 -12.67
C ARG A 53 10.27 3.61 -13.74
N SER A 54 10.38 4.91 -13.52
CA SER A 54 10.99 5.84 -14.46
C SER A 54 11.64 6.98 -13.69
N VAL A 55 12.66 7.59 -14.30
CA VAL A 55 13.28 8.81 -13.81
C VAL A 55 13.38 9.73 -15.00
N ALA A 56 12.74 10.89 -14.90
CA ALA A 56 12.78 11.93 -15.91
C ALA A 56 13.58 13.13 -15.39
N ILE A 57 14.30 13.80 -16.28
CA ILE A 57 14.94 15.08 -15.99
C ILE A 57 13.94 16.16 -16.40
N GLN A 58 13.49 16.97 -15.44
CA GLN A 58 12.53 18.04 -15.69
C GLN A 58 13.25 19.32 -16.08
N ASP A 59 14.23 19.73 -15.28
CA ASP A 59 15.03 20.94 -15.52
C ASP A 59 16.50 20.63 -15.31
N TYR A 60 17.34 21.22 -16.17
CA TYR A 60 18.78 21.11 -16.10
C TYR A 60 19.38 22.49 -16.38
N CYS A 61 20.15 22.99 -15.42
CA CYS A 61 20.97 24.17 -15.60
C CYS A 61 22.41 23.81 -15.23
N ALA A 62 23.30 23.81 -16.22
CA ALA A 62 24.73 23.75 -16.00
C ALA A 62 25.37 25.05 -16.44
N SER A 63 26.12 25.65 -15.54
CA SER A 63 27.01 26.77 -15.81
C SER A 63 28.45 26.25 -15.81
N ASP A 64 29.34 26.91 -16.55
CA ASP A 64 30.76 26.56 -16.65
C ASP A 64 31.41 26.55 -15.25
N GLU A 65 31.69 25.34 -14.73
CA GLU A 65 32.35 24.99 -13.45
C GLU A 65 31.70 25.48 -12.13
N PRO A 66 31.77 24.70 -11.03
CA PRO A 66 31.24 23.35 -10.83
C PRO A 66 29.73 23.38 -10.47
N PHE A 67 28.98 24.38 -10.95
CA PHE A 67 27.58 24.58 -10.58
C PHE A 67 26.61 23.92 -11.56
N PHE A 68 26.02 22.81 -11.14
CA PHE A 68 24.84 22.24 -11.77
C PHE A 68 23.65 22.20 -10.79
N ASN A 69 22.47 22.50 -11.32
CA ASN A 69 21.18 22.27 -10.69
C ASN A 69 20.32 21.39 -11.61
N ILE A 70 19.88 20.25 -11.10
CA ILE A 70 19.12 19.26 -11.86
C ILE A 70 17.88 18.90 -11.05
N THR A 71 16.71 19.05 -11.67
CA THR A 71 15.45 18.59 -11.11
C THR A 71 15.11 17.25 -11.74
N LEU A 72 15.13 16.21 -10.93
CA LEU A 72 14.73 14.85 -11.30
C LEU A 72 13.31 14.58 -10.81
N VAL A 73 12.51 13.94 -11.65
CA VAL A 73 11.18 13.43 -11.28
C VAL A 73 11.23 11.92 -11.40
N ALA A 74 11.22 11.23 -10.25
CA ALA A 74 11.21 9.79 -10.18
C ALA A 74 9.78 9.27 -9.98
N GLU A 75 9.33 8.35 -10.82
CA GLU A 75 8.08 7.63 -10.66
C GLU A 75 8.32 6.41 -9.75
N VAL A 76 7.74 6.42 -8.56
CA VAL A 76 7.86 5.34 -7.58
C VAL A 76 6.54 4.58 -7.50
N ALA A 77 6.63 3.25 -7.67
CA ALA A 77 5.52 2.33 -7.56
C ALA A 77 5.64 1.49 -6.29
N VAL A 78 4.65 1.62 -5.40
CA VAL A 78 4.51 0.84 -4.18
C VAL A 78 3.45 -0.24 -4.39
N ARG A 79 3.88 -1.50 -4.52
CA ARG A 79 2.98 -2.65 -4.69
C ARG A 79 2.60 -3.23 -3.33
N ASN A 80 1.32 -3.11 -2.96
CA ASN A 80 0.78 -3.74 -1.77
C ASN A 80 0.21 -5.12 -2.11
N LYS A 81 0.85 -6.19 -1.63
CA LYS A 81 0.37 -7.58 -1.78
C LYS A 81 -0.64 -7.98 -0.69
N ASN A 82 -0.78 -7.18 0.36
CA ASN A 82 -1.65 -7.49 1.49
C ASN A 82 -3.14 -7.37 1.14
N PHE A 83 -3.97 -8.14 1.84
CA PHE A 83 -5.44 -8.02 1.80
C PHE A 83 -5.97 -6.81 2.59
N GLY A 84 -5.10 -6.12 3.33
CA GLY A 84 -5.38 -4.86 4.00
C GLY A 84 -4.81 -3.66 3.27
N HIS A 85 -5.22 -2.48 3.69
CA HIS A 85 -4.61 -1.24 3.21
C HIS A 85 -3.24 -1.04 3.85
N PHE A 86 -2.26 -0.67 3.04
CA PHE A 86 -0.95 -0.28 3.52
C PHE A 86 -0.83 1.25 3.54
N ARG A 87 -0.51 1.81 4.70
CA ARG A 87 -0.24 3.25 4.86
C ARG A 87 1.25 3.41 5.07
N PHE A 88 1.84 4.39 4.39
CA PHE A 88 3.22 4.79 4.62
C PHE A 88 3.25 6.23 5.06
N ASP A 89 4.13 6.50 6.03
CA ASP A 89 4.35 7.83 6.56
C ASP A 89 5.29 8.64 5.66
N PRO A 90 5.33 9.97 5.84
CA PRO A 90 6.27 10.82 5.11
C PRO A 90 7.69 10.28 5.26
N SER A 91 8.39 10.13 4.14
CA SER A 91 9.75 9.60 4.09
C SER A 91 10.58 10.36 3.07
N ARG A 92 11.89 10.16 3.06
CA ARG A 92 12.80 10.76 2.09
C ARG A 92 13.38 9.71 1.16
N ALA A 93 13.38 10.02 -0.13
CA ALA A 93 14.18 9.33 -1.13
C ALA A 93 15.53 10.03 -1.24
N ASN A 94 16.63 9.27 -1.16
CA ASN A 94 17.97 9.80 -1.36
C ASN A 94 18.50 9.31 -2.70
N VAL A 95 19.12 10.21 -3.47
CA VAL A 95 19.87 9.86 -4.68
C VAL A 95 21.34 9.91 -4.34
N THR A 96 22.05 8.82 -4.63
CA THR A 96 23.48 8.69 -4.36
C THR A 96 24.27 8.53 -5.65
N TYR A 97 25.43 9.18 -5.73
CA TYR A 97 26.40 9.01 -6.81
C TYR A 97 27.79 8.81 -6.20
N GLY A 98 28.50 7.75 -6.60
CA GLY A 98 29.83 7.44 -6.03
C GLY A 98 29.84 7.17 -4.52
N GLY A 99 28.70 6.77 -3.94
CA GLY A 99 28.54 6.56 -2.49
C GLY A 99 28.21 7.82 -1.68
N VAL A 100 28.12 8.99 -2.33
CA VAL A 100 27.74 10.26 -1.69
C VAL A 100 26.29 10.60 -2.03
N ILE A 101 25.52 11.11 -1.06
CA ILE A 101 24.15 11.59 -1.30
C ILE A 101 24.22 12.92 -2.05
N VAL A 102 23.67 12.97 -3.26
CA VAL A 102 23.71 14.13 -4.15
C VAL A 102 22.39 14.88 -4.22
N GLY A 103 21.30 14.26 -3.74
CA GLY A 103 19.98 14.89 -3.69
C GLY A 103 19.01 14.11 -2.81
N ASN A 104 17.98 14.80 -2.35
CA ASN A 104 16.87 14.24 -1.61
C ASN A 104 15.52 14.64 -2.23
N GLY A 105 14.54 13.76 -2.10
CA GLY A 105 13.16 14.01 -2.52
C GLY A 105 12.21 13.62 -1.40
N ASP A 106 11.23 14.46 -1.13
CA ASP A 106 10.23 14.19 -0.10
C ASP A 106 9.10 13.31 -0.66
N ILE A 107 8.86 12.19 0.01
CA ILE A 107 7.74 11.29 -0.24
C ILE A 107 6.64 11.66 0.74
N THR A 108 5.52 12.16 0.22
CA THR A 108 4.36 12.52 1.04
C THR A 108 3.64 11.28 1.56
N LYS A 109 2.93 11.44 2.69
CA LYS A 109 2.10 10.38 3.26
C LYS A 109 1.06 9.90 2.24
N ALA A 110 1.00 8.60 1.99
CA ALA A 110 -0.05 8.04 1.15
C ALA A 110 -0.43 6.60 1.53
N ARG A 111 -1.43 6.08 0.83
CA ARG A 111 -2.07 4.78 1.11
C ARG A 111 -2.16 3.95 -0.16
N ALA A 112 -1.67 2.72 -0.09
CA ALA A 112 -1.88 1.69 -1.10
C ALA A 112 -3.04 0.79 -0.69
N SER A 113 -4.02 0.63 -1.58
CA SER A 113 -5.17 -0.26 -1.33
C SER A 113 -4.77 -1.74 -1.34
N ALA A 114 -5.61 -2.58 -0.75
CA ALA A 114 -5.40 -4.03 -0.71
C ALA A 114 -5.17 -4.59 -2.12
N ARG A 115 -4.12 -5.41 -2.29
CA ARG A 115 -3.72 -6.03 -3.56
C ARG A 115 -3.55 -5.06 -4.74
N LYS A 116 -3.29 -3.76 -4.48
CA LYS A 116 -3.09 -2.74 -5.52
C LYS A 116 -1.69 -2.13 -5.49
N THR A 117 -1.33 -1.52 -6.62
CA THR A 117 -0.10 -0.72 -6.74
C THR A 117 -0.46 0.75 -6.68
N ARG A 118 0.24 1.51 -5.85
CA ARG A 118 0.17 2.97 -5.81
C ARG A 118 1.37 3.54 -6.54
N ILE A 119 1.13 4.43 -7.49
CA ILE A 119 2.17 5.16 -8.23
C ILE A 119 2.20 6.59 -7.71
N MET A 120 3.40 7.15 -7.53
CA MET A 120 3.62 8.52 -7.11
C MET A 120 4.87 9.10 -7.77
N ASN A 121 4.86 10.40 -8.00
CA ASN A 121 6.02 11.12 -8.51
C ASN A 121 6.75 11.75 -7.34
N VAL A 122 8.06 11.58 -7.30
CA VAL A 122 8.97 12.13 -6.30
C VAL A 122 9.90 13.09 -7.02
N THR A 123 9.77 14.38 -6.73
CA THR A 123 10.67 15.40 -7.24
C THR A 123 11.91 15.44 -6.35
N ILE A 124 13.08 15.36 -6.96
CA ILE A 124 14.38 15.35 -6.31
C ILE A 124 15.20 16.46 -6.94
N GLU A 125 15.69 17.37 -6.11
CA GLU A 125 16.59 18.43 -6.56
C GLU A 125 18.04 18.02 -6.25
N VAL A 126 18.89 18.03 -7.27
CA VAL A 126 20.30 17.68 -7.18
C VAL A 126 21.11 18.95 -7.41
N ARG A 127 21.79 19.42 -6.36
CA ARG A 127 22.59 20.65 -6.38
C ARG A 127 24.05 20.35 -6.06
N SER A 128 24.93 20.78 -6.94
CA SER A 128 26.40 20.77 -6.79
C SER A 128 26.91 21.30 -5.44
N ALA A 129 26.33 22.38 -4.89
CA ALA A 129 26.76 22.97 -3.62
C ALA A 129 26.65 22.00 -2.41
N GLY A 130 25.69 21.08 -2.41
CA GLY A 130 25.55 20.05 -1.37
C GLY A 130 26.54 18.90 -1.52
N VAL A 131 27.01 18.65 -2.74
CA VAL A 131 27.96 17.59 -3.10
C VAL A 131 29.39 17.95 -2.72
N LEU A 132 29.71 19.25 -2.67
CA LEU A 132 31.04 19.76 -2.29
C LEU A 132 31.35 19.63 -0.79
N LEU A 133 30.34 19.51 0.08
CA LEU A 133 30.53 19.38 1.54
C LEU A 133 31.12 18.02 1.96
N ASP A 134 30.94 16.97 1.16
CA ASP A 134 31.59 15.64 1.31
C ASP A 134 32.58 15.34 0.16
N GLY A 135 32.87 16.37 -0.66
CA GLY A 135 33.24 16.25 -2.06
C GLY A 135 34.72 16.13 -2.42
N ALA A 136 35.61 15.77 -1.50
CA ALA A 136 37.05 15.65 -1.82
C ALA A 136 37.34 14.59 -2.92
N ARG A 137 36.41 13.68 -3.20
CA ARG A 137 36.51 12.67 -4.26
C ARG A 137 35.76 13.03 -5.54
N LEU A 138 34.63 13.72 -5.45
CA LEU A 138 33.78 14.00 -6.63
C LEU A 138 34.33 15.11 -7.53
N SER A 139 35.02 16.09 -6.94
CA SER A 139 35.67 17.18 -7.69
C SER A 139 36.80 16.68 -8.61
N ASN A 140 37.47 15.59 -8.26
CA ASN A 140 38.57 15.04 -9.07
C ASN A 140 38.05 14.28 -10.30
N GLU A 141 36.89 13.63 -10.22
CA GLU A 141 36.27 12.89 -11.32
C GLU A 141 35.62 13.82 -12.37
N LEU A 142 35.09 14.97 -11.93
CA LEU A 142 34.50 15.96 -12.83
C LEU A 142 35.53 16.74 -13.66
N LYS A 143 36.78 16.82 -13.19
CA LYS A 143 37.88 17.54 -13.87
C LYS A 143 38.69 16.70 -14.85
N LEU A 144 38.46 15.38 -14.89
CA LEU A 144 39.27 14.43 -15.65
C LEU A 144 38.67 14.02 -17.01
N LYS A 145 37.66 14.76 -17.51
CA LYS A 145 37.03 14.48 -18.80
C LYS A 145 36.82 15.71 -19.65
#